data_AF-A0A6J4J8F3-F1
#
_entry.id   AF-A0A6J4J8F3-F1
#
_cell.length_a   1.000
_cell.length_b   1.000
_cell.length_c   1.000
_cell.angle_alpha   90.00
_cell.angle_beta   90.00
_cell.angle_gamma   90.00
#
_symmetry.space_group_name_H-M   'P 1'
#
loop_
_entity.id
_entity.type
_entity.pdbx_description
1 polymer ?
#
loop_
_entity_poly.entity_id
_entity_poly.type
_entity_poly.pdbx_seq_one_letter_code
_entity_poly.pdbx_strand_id
1 'polypeptide(L)'
;MPFESTSVTVRRVDDRLWAVVEELVYRGRRDRFVVPAGFLTDFASVPRVFVWLIPRFGRYTLAAILHDWLVTEGLRTGAVTSREADGLFRRVMRESGVPVLRRWLMWCAVRWGALISSLRRPGWVHSAPGVLAISVVAAPVVLPPAVLIALALAVYGVAEWLVASVVRSGADDVGSFET
;
A
#
# COMPACT_ATOMS: atom_id res chain seq x y z
N MET A 1 -21.39 2.23 7.85
CA MET A 1 -20.22 1.71 7.12
C MET A 1 -20.75 0.88 5.94
N PRO A 2 -20.18 0.99 4.73
CA PRO A 2 -20.69 0.35 3.51
C PRO A 2 -20.27 -1.12 3.36
N PHE A 3 -19.37 -1.61 4.22
CA PHE A 3 -19.01 -3.02 4.31
C PHE A 3 -20.04 -3.77 5.16
N GLU A 4 -20.40 -4.97 4.75
CA GLU A 4 -21.32 -5.84 5.50
C GLU A 4 -20.65 -6.33 6.81
N SER A 5 -19.33 -6.50 6.80
CA SER A 5 -18.51 -6.83 7.97
C SER A 5 -17.62 -5.66 8.37
N THR A 6 -17.55 -5.36 9.66
CA THR A 6 -16.68 -4.30 10.22
C THR A 6 -15.27 -4.76 10.57
N SER A 7 -15.07 -6.08 10.66
CA SER A 7 -13.78 -6.73 10.89
C SER A 7 -13.37 -7.54 9.67
N VAL A 8 -12.06 -7.76 9.51
CA VAL A 8 -11.52 -8.68 8.53
C VAL A 8 -10.57 -9.65 9.21
N THR A 9 -10.73 -10.93 8.93
CA THR A 9 -9.82 -11.98 9.38
C THR A 9 -8.85 -12.28 8.25
N VAL A 10 -7.56 -12.23 8.55
CA VAL A 10 -6.49 -12.51 7.60
C VAL A 10 -5.54 -13.55 8.14
N ARG A 11 -5.01 -14.40 7.27
CA ARG A 11 -3.98 -15.39 7.58
C ARG A 11 -2.67 -14.97 6.92
N ARG A 12 -1.59 -14.95 7.69
CA ARG A 12 -0.25 -14.64 7.14
C ARG A 12 0.15 -15.71 6.14
N VAL A 13 0.63 -15.28 4.97
CA VAL A 13 1.27 -16.16 3.99
C VAL A 13 2.79 -15.97 4.06
N ASP A 14 3.25 -14.72 4.02
CA ASP A 14 4.67 -14.37 4.19
C ASP A 14 4.84 -12.98 4.87
N ASP A 15 6.01 -12.35 4.74
CA ASP A 15 6.31 -11.03 5.34
C ASP A 15 5.53 -9.86 4.74
N ARG A 16 4.93 -10.05 3.56
CA ARG A 16 4.24 -9.02 2.78
C ARG A 16 2.81 -9.38 2.46
N LEU A 17 2.51 -10.66 2.24
CA LEU A 17 1.23 -11.15 1.75
C LEU A 17 0.39 -11.80 2.86
N TRP A 18 -0.90 -11.46 2.80
CA TRP A 18 -1.94 -11.96 3.68
C TRP A 18 -3.08 -12.52 2.85
N ALA A 19 -3.60 -13.68 3.25
CA ALA A 19 -4.80 -14.26 2.67
C ALA A 19 -6.03 -13.83 3.46
N VAL A 20 -7.03 -13.28 2.79
CA VAL A 20 -8.32 -12.98 3.39
C VAL A 20 -9.03 -14.30 3.71
N VAL A 21 -9.49 -14.49 4.95
CA VAL A 21 -10.08 -15.76 5.40
C VAL A 21 -11.57 -15.86 5.08
N GLU A 22 -12.27 -14.74 5.16
CA GLU A 22 -13.73 -14.64 4.94
C GLU A 22 -14.02 -13.72 3.76
N GLU A 23 -15.15 -13.90 3.08
CA GLU A 23 -15.52 -12.97 2.01
C GLU A 23 -15.68 -11.54 2.56
N LEU A 24 -15.12 -10.57 1.84
CA LEU A 24 -15.30 -9.15 2.16
C LEU A 24 -16.29 -8.56 1.17
N VAL A 25 -17.50 -8.29 1.65
CA VAL A 25 -18.58 -7.70 0.84
C VAL A 25 -18.64 -6.19 1.07
N TYR A 26 -18.45 -5.44 -0.01
CA TYR A 26 -18.69 -4.01 -0.05
C TYR A 26 -20.01 -3.72 -0.77
N ARG A 27 -20.90 -2.97 -0.12
CA ARG A 27 -22.18 -2.53 -0.65
C ARG A 27 -22.22 -0.99 -0.67
N GLY A 28 -21.83 -0.44 -1.82
CA GLY A 28 -21.99 0.97 -2.14
C GLY A 28 -23.44 1.32 -2.47
N ARG A 29 -23.67 2.59 -2.85
CA ARG A 29 -25.01 3.08 -3.22
C ARG A 29 -25.54 2.50 -4.54
N ARG A 30 -24.64 2.18 -5.48
CA ARG A 30 -25.00 1.69 -6.83
C ARG A 30 -24.16 0.48 -7.26
N ASP A 31 -23.26 0.05 -6.40
CA ASP A 31 -22.15 -0.82 -6.71
C ASP A 31 -21.97 -1.83 -5.58
N ARG A 32 -21.84 -3.11 -5.93
CA ARG A 32 -21.58 -4.20 -4.99
C ARG A 32 -20.37 -4.96 -5.47
N PHE A 33 -19.39 -5.14 -4.58
CA PHE A 33 -18.18 -5.91 -4.85
C PHE A 33 -17.99 -6.96 -3.76
N VAL A 34 -17.57 -8.15 -4.16
CA VAL A 34 -17.30 -9.28 -3.28
C VAL A 34 -15.85 -9.68 -3.49
N VAL A 35 -15.03 -9.47 -2.47
CA VAL A 35 -13.66 -10.02 -2.46
C VAL A 35 -13.76 -11.44 -1.90
N PRO A 36 -13.40 -12.46 -2.68
CA PRO A 36 -13.55 -13.85 -2.26
C PRO A 36 -12.58 -14.20 -1.13
N ALA A 37 -12.99 -15.14 -0.28
CA ALA A 37 -12.07 -15.80 0.64
C ALA A 37 -10.90 -16.43 -0.13
N GLY A 38 -9.71 -16.36 0.45
CA GLY A 38 -8.45 -16.79 -0.16
C GLY A 38 -7.74 -15.72 -1.00
N PHE A 39 -8.34 -14.54 -1.22
CA PHE A 39 -7.67 -13.45 -1.94
C PHE A 39 -6.39 -13.00 -1.21
N LEU A 40 -5.31 -12.81 -1.97
CA LEU A 40 -4.03 -12.35 -1.45
C LEU A 40 -3.92 -10.83 -1.56
N THR A 41 -3.61 -10.18 -0.44
CA THR A 41 -3.47 -8.72 -0.31
C THR A 41 -2.19 -8.40 0.45
N ASP A 42 -1.52 -7.31 0.08
CA ASP A 42 -0.40 -6.73 0.84
C ASP A 42 -0.83 -5.48 1.64
N PHE A 43 -2.15 -5.23 1.66
CA PHE A 43 -2.86 -4.06 2.15
C PHE A 43 -2.43 -2.77 1.45
N ALA A 44 -1.49 -2.06 2.05
CA ALA A 44 -0.93 -0.84 1.50
C ALA A 44 0.56 -1.07 1.32
N SER A 45 0.97 -1.18 0.07
CA SER A 45 2.38 -1.17 -0.36
C SER A 45 2.99 0.22 -0.14
N VAL A 46 3.32 0.54 1.12
CA VAL A 46 3.89 1.83 1.53
C VAL A 46 5.40 1.70 1.70
N PRO A 47 6.20 2.52 0.98
CA PRO A 47 7.65 2.59 1.21
C PRO A 47 7.98 2.94 2.66
N ARG A 48 9.05 2.35 3.23
CA ARG A 48 9.44 2.54 4.65
C ARG A 48 9.52 4.01 5.07
N VAL A 49 10.00 4.88 4.18
CA VAL A 49 10.12 6.34 4.40
C VAL A 49 8.78 7.06 4.61
N PHE A 50 7.65 6.44 4.26
CA PHE A 50 6.31 7.01 4.40
C PHE A 50 5.43 6.31 5.44
N VAL A 51 5.93 5.27 6.11
CA VAL A 51 5.17 4.49 7.11
C VAL A 51 4.72 5.34 8.29
N TRP A 52 5.51 6.36 8.67
CA TRP A 52 5.16 7.33 9.71
C TRP A 52 3.89 8.14 9.38
N LEU A 53 3.63 8.38 8.09
CA LEU A 53 2.53 9.19 7.60
C LEU A 53 1.28 8.35 7.32
N ILE A 54 1.49 7.23 6.64
CA ILE A 54 0.47 6.25 6.28
C ILE A 54 1.00 4.89 6.72
N PRO A 55 0.53 4.36 7.86
CA PRO A 55 0.86 3.00 8.27
C PRO A 55 0.46 1.96 7.22
N ARG A 56 0.79 0.68 7.40
CA ARG A 56 0.35 -0.36 6.45
C ARG A 56 -1.12 -0.73 6.62
N PHE A 57 -1.69 -0.50 7.80
CA PHE A 57 -3.06 -0.82 8.15
C PHE A 57 -3.70 0.29 9.00
N GLY A 58 -5.03 0.35 9.00
CA GLY A 58 -5.80 1.28 9.81
C GLY A 58 -7.24 1.36 9.35
N ARG A 59 -7.87 2.53 9.49
CA ARG A 59 -9.27 2.75 9.09
C ARG A 59 -9.56 2.52 7.59
N TYR A 60 -8.51 2.46 6.75
CA TYR A 60 -8.61 2.19 5.32
C TYR A 60 -8.28 0.74 4.95
N THR A 61 -8.01 -0.16 5.90
CA THR A 61 -7.61 -1.55 5.60
C THR A 61 -8.61 -2.24 4.69
N LEU A 62 -9.91 -2.21 5.00
CA LEU A 62 -10.95 -2.82 4.15
C LEU A 62 -10.99 -2.18 2.76
N ALA A 63 -10.78 -0.86 2.68
CA ALA A 63 -10.71 -0.15 1.40
C ALA A 63 -9.50 -0.59 0.57
N ALA A 64 -8.37 -0.88 1.22
CA ALA A 64 -7.14 -1.31 0.58
C ALA A 64 -7.29 -2.73 0.01
N ILE A 65 -7.85 -3.67 0.79
CA ILE A 65 -8.16 -5.03 0.31
C ILE A 65 -9.08 -5.00 -0.91
N LEU A 66 -10.15 -4.19 -0.84
CA LEU A 66 -11.06 -4.02 -1.97
C LEU A 66 -10.34 -3.42 -3.20
N HIS A 67 -9.46 -2.45 -2.99
CA HIS A 67 -8.69 -1.82 -4.07
C HIS A 67 -7.73 -2.81 -4.73
N ASP A 68 -7.00 -3.61 -3.95
CA ASP A 68 -6.10 -4.65 -4.45
C ASP A 68 -6.85 -5.65 -5.33
N TRP A 69 -8.03 -6.08 -4.89
CA TRP A 69 -8.87 -7.00 -5.65
C TRP A 69 -9.38 -6.35 -6.95
N LEU A 70 -9.81 -5.10 -6.91
CA LEU A 70 -10.26 -4.38 -8.11
C LEU A 70 -9.14 -4.12 -9.10
N VAL A 71 -7.93 -3.82 -8.62
CA VAL A 71 -6.76 -3.62 -9.48
C VAL A 71 -6.31 -4.94 -10.10
N THR A 72 -6.44 -6.06 -9.41
CA THR A 72 -6.01 -7.37 -9.88
C THR A 72 -7.06 -8.00 -10.79
N GLU A 73 -8.27 -8.22 -10.26
CA GLU A 73 -9.35 -8.94 -10.95
C GLU A 73 -10.30 -8.00 -11.69
N GLY A 74 -10.62 -6.85 -11.10
CA GLY A 74 -11.55 -5.89 -11.69
C GLY A 74 -11.03 -5.30 -13.01
N LEU A 75 -9.74 -5.00 -13.10
CA LEU A 75 -9.11 -4.55 -14.35
C LEU A 75 -9.02 -5.69 -15.38
N ARG A 76 -8.65 -6.89 -14.95
CA ARG A 76 -8.49 -8.07 -15.82
C ARG A 76 -9.81 -8.46 -16.48
N THR A 77 -10.91 -8.38 -15.74
CA THR A 77 -12.26 -8.69 -16.22
C THR A 77 -12.94 -7.52 -16.94
N GLY A 78 -12.35 -6.32 -16.92
CA GLY A 78 -12.96 -5.10 -17.46
C GLY A 78 -14.14 -4.58 -16.64
N ALA A 79 -14.36 -5.09 -15.43
CA ALA A 79 -15.45 -4.65 -14.55
C ALA A 79 -15.28 -3.20 -14.08
N VAL A 80 -14.03 -2.73 -13.98
CA VAL A 80 -13.69 -1.34 -13.64
C VAL A 80 -12.47 -0.89 -14.43
N THR A 81 -12.36 0.43 -14.64
CA THR A 81 -11.13 1.06 -15.12
C THR A 81 -10.18 1.40 -13.96
N SER A 82 -8.89 1.61 -14.27
CA SER A 82 -7.88 2.05 -13.29
C SER A 82 -8.31 3.30 -12.52
N ARG A 83 -8.93 4.27 -13.22
CA ARG A 83 -9.41 5.51 -12.59
C ARG A 83 -10.63 5.27 -11.70
N GLU A 84 -11.53 4.37 -12.08
CA GLU A 84 -12.69 4.01 -11.27
C GLU A 84 -12.29 3.26 -10.01
N ALA A 85 -11.35 2.30 -10.10
CA ALA A 85 -10.82 1.60 -8.95
C ALA A 85 -10.20 2.57 -7.93
N ASP A 86 -9.34 3.49 -8.39
CA ASP A 86 -8.71 4.49 -7.52
C ASP A 86 -9.73 5.50 -6.97
N GLY A 87 -10.72 5.88 -7.79
CA GLY A 87 -11.81 6.76 -7.38
C GLY A 87 -12.73 6.12 -6.33
N LEU A 88 -13.02 4.83 -6.48
CA LEU A 88 -13.77 4.04 -5.51
C LEU A 88 -12.97 3.89 -4.22
N PHE A 89 -11.67 3.60 -4.28
CA PHE A 89 -10.81 3.56 -3.11
C PHE A 89 -10.90 4.84 -2.27
N ARG A 90 -10.83 6.02 -2.92
CA ARG A 90 -11.00 7.31 -2.25
C ARG A 90 -12.39 7.49 -1.63
N ARG A 91 -13.44 6.99 -2.29
CA ARG A 91 -14.83 7.03 -1.81
C ARG A 91 -15.01 6.14 -0.59
N VAL A 92 -14.55 4.90 -0.66
CA VAL A 92 -14.65 3.90 0.41
C VAL A 92 -13.88 4.38 1.65
N MET A 93 -12.70 5.00 1.48
CA MET A 93 -11.97 5.63 2.57
C MET A 93 -12.77 6.75 3.25
N ARG A 94 -13.49 7.58 2.48
CA ARG A 94 -14.39 8.61 3.05
C ARG A 94 -15.49 7.96 3.88
N GLU A 95 -16.10 6.90 3.35
CA GLU A 95 -17.18 6.16 4.03
C GLU A 95 -16.69 5.41 5.27
N SER A 96 -15.39 5.08 5.30
CA SER A 96 -14.70 4.48 6.45
C SER A 96 -14.17 5.49 7.47
N GLY A 97 -14.52 6.78 7.32
CA GLY A 97 -14.13 7.83 8.27
C GLY A 97 -12.63 8.19 8.24
N VAL A 98 -11.97 7.96 7.10
CA VAL A 98 -10.57 8.38 6.90
C VAL A 98 -10.51 9.90 6.69
N PRO A 99 -9.62 10.62 7.40
CA PRO A 99 -9.47 12.07 7.26
C PRO A 99 -9.21 12.51 5.80
N VAL A 100 -9.68 13.72 5.48
CA VAL A 100 -9.64 14.26 4.11
C VAL A 100 -8.21 14.28 3.56
N LEU A 101 -7.26 14.81 4.34
CA LEU A 101 -5.87 14.88 3.88
C LEU A 101 -5.31 13.48 3.59
N ARG A 102 -5.48 12.53 4.51
CA ARG A 102 -4.95 11.16 4.36
C ARG A 102 -5.51 10.46 3.12
N ARG A 103 -6.83 10.51 2.90
CA ARG A 103 -7.43 9.86 1.72
C ARG A 103 -7.01 10.51 0.40
N TRP A 104 -6.69 11.81 0.40
CA TRP A 104 -6.16 12.52 -0.78
C TRP A 104 -4.72 12.11 -1.08
N LEU A 105 -3.86 12.02 -0.06
CA LEU A 105 -2.49 11.54 -0.20
C LEU A 105 -2.44 10.09 -0.68
N MET A 106 -3.25 9.21 -0.08
CA MET A 106 -3.34 7.81 -0.48
C MET A 106 -3.87 7.67 -1.92
N TRP A 107 -4.86 8.48 -2.32
CA TRP A 107 -5.32 8.52 -3.70
C TRP A 107 -4.21 8.95 -4.67
N CYS A 108 -3.46 10.01 -4.34
CA CYS A 108 -2.32 10.43 -5.16
C CYS A 108 -1.25 9.34 -5.28
N ALA A 109 -0.94 8.64 -4.19
CA ALA A 109 0.04 7.55 -4.19
C ALA A 109 -0.38 6.41 -5.14
N VAL A 110 -1.63 5.95 -5.09
CA VAL A 110 -2.10 4.88 -5.99
C VAL A 110 -2.17 5.33 -7.45
N ARG A 111 -2.42 6.63 -7.71
CA ARG A 111 -2.33 7.21 -9.05
C ARG A 111 -0.89 7.27 -9.53
N TRP A 112 0.07 7.68 -8.72
CA TRP A 112 1.49 7.63 -9.10
C TRP A 112 1.93 6.19 -9.38
N GLY A 113 1.53 5.23 -8.54
CA GLY A 113 1.80 3.80 -8.77
C GLY A 113 1.17 3.25 -10.06
N ALA A 114 0.03 3.79 -10.50
CA ALA A 114 -0.60 3.42 -11.76
C ALA A 114 0.28 3.71 -12.99
N LEU A 115 1.22 4.68 -12.90
CA LEU A 115 2.18 4.93 -13.99
C LEU A 115 3.21 3.82 -14.13
N ILE A 116 3.46 3.01 -13.09
CA ILE A 116 4.47 1.96 -13.16
C ILE A 116 3.92 0.77 -13.94
N SER A 117 2.64 0.44 -13.77
CA SER A 117 1.95 -0.69 -14.42
C SER A 117 1.43 -0.35 -15.82
N SER A 118 1.87 -1.08 -16.84
CA SER A 118 1.39 -0.92 -18.23
C SER A 118 -0.13 -1.04 -18.36
N LEU A 119 -0.76 -1.89 -17.55
CA LEU A 119 -2.22 -2.10 -17.53
C LEU A 119 -2.98 -0.90 -16.96
N ARG A 120 -2.34 -0.09 -16.10
CA ARG A 120 -2.99 1.02 -15.37
C ARG A 120 -2.64 2.40 -15.91
N ARG A 121 -1.61 2.50 -16.77
CA ARG A 121 -1.16 3.72 -17.46
C ARG A 121 -2.23 4.37 -18.35
N PRO A 122 -3.06 3.62 -19.12
CA PRO A 122 -4.04 4.25 -20.01
C PRO A 122 -4.99 5.20 -19.27
N GLY A 123 -5.20 6.39 -19.85
CA GLY A 123 -6.08 7.41 -19.26
C GLY A 123 -5.52 8.12 -18.01
N TRP A 124 -4.25 7.91 -17.65
CA TRP A 124 -3.64 8.56 -16.48
C TRP A 124 -3.61 10.09 -16.59
N VAL A 125 -3.40 10.60 -17.81
CA VAL A 125 -3.32 12.04 -18.12
C VAL A 125 -4.55 12.82 -17.63
N HIS A 126 -5.74 12.22 -17.65
CA HIS A 126 -6.97 12.85 -17.15
C HIS A 126 -6.98 13.04 -15.63
N SER A 127 -6.09 12.37 -14.92
CA SER A 127 -5.93 12.48 -13.46
C SER A 127 -4.73 13.35 -13.08
N ALA A 128 -3.86 13.67 -14.04
CA ALA A 128 -2.60 14.39 -13.80
C ALA A 128 -2.80 15.76 -13.13
N PRO A 129 -3.73 16.64 -13.54
CA PRO A 129 -3.88 17.96 -12.91
C PRO A 129 -4.18 17.86 -11.41
N GLY A 130 -5.09 16.96 -11.04
CA GLY A 130 -5.45 16.74 -9.62
C GLY A 130 -4.31 16.11 -8.83
N VAL A 131 -3.62 15.12 -9.41
CA VAL A 131 -2.47 14.48 -8.75
C VAL A 131 -1.34 15.46 -8.52
N LEU A 132 -1.00 16.29 -9.52
CA LEU A 132 0.05 17.29 -9.43
C LEU A 132 -0.30 18.38 -8.41
N ALA A 133 -1.51 18.94 -8.46
CA ALA A 133 -1.92 19.97 -7.51
C ALA A 133 -1.79 19.50 -6.06
N ILE A 134 -2.26 18.29 -5.74
CA ILE A 134 -2.16 17.71 -4.40
C ILE A 134 -0.70 17.44 -4.05
N SER A 135 0.10 16.92 -4.99
CA SER A 135 1.51 16.61 -4.75
C SER A 135 2.31 17.88 -4.43
N VAL A 136 2.07 18.97 -5.15
CA VAL A 136 2.71 20.28 -4.92
C VAL A 136 2.36 20.81 -3.53
N VAL A 137 1.09 20.75 -3.13
CA VAL A 137 0.65 21.21 -1.81
C VAL A 137 1.20 20.32 -0.68
N ALA A 138 1.27 19.01 -0.90
CA ALA A 138 1.76 18.06 0.09
C ALA A 138 3.29 18.06 0.25
N ALA A 139 4.02 18.37 -0.82
CA ALA A 139 5.47 18.23 -0.89
C ALA A 139 6.23 18.97 0.25
N PRO A 140 5.93 20.24 0.58
CA PRO A 140 6.62 20.96 1.66
C PRO A 140 6.46 20.29 3.04
N VAL A 141 5.37 19.56 3.25
CA VAL A 141 5.07 18.90 4.53
C VAL A 141 5.61 17.48 4.57
N VAL A 142 5.56 16.77 3.43
CA VAL A 142 5.89 15.33 3.36
C VAL A 142 7.36 15.09 3.06
N LEU A 143 7.99 15.90 2.20
CA LEU A 143 9.36 15.65 1.75
C LEU A 143 10.41 15.83 2.86
N PRO A 144 10.38 16.88 3.71
CA PRO A 144 11.44 17.04 4.71
C PRO A 144 11.54 15.87 5.69
N PRO A 145 10.43 15.36 6.29
CA PRO A 145 10.51 14.17 7.13
C PRO A 145 10.90 12.91 6.34
N ALA A 146 10.44 12.77 5.09
CA ALA A 146 10.79 11.63 4.26
C ALA A 146 12.30 11.57 3.95
N VAL A 147 12.93 12.71 3.66
CA VAL A 147 14.38 12.81 3.44
C VAL A 147 15.15 12.48 4.72
N LEU A 148 14.72 13.02 5.87
CA LEU A 148 15.34 12.73 7.16
C LEU A 148 15.26 11.23 7.49
N ILE A 149 14.10 10.61 7.28
CA ILE A 149 13.91 9.18 7.52
C ILE A 149 14.71 8.34 6.52
N ALA A 150 14.80 8.76 5.25
CA ALA A 150 15.63 8.08 4.26
C ALA A 150 17.11 8.08 4.68
N LEU A 151 17.61 9.22 5.15
CA LEU A 151 18.97 9.33 5.68
C LEU A 151 19.17 8.43 6.90
N ALA A 152 18.23 8.45 7.86
CA ALA A 152 18.29 7.60 9.04
C ALA A 152 18.29 6.10 8.69
N LEU A 153 17.44 5.70 7.73
CA LEU A 153 17.40 4.31 7.24
C LEU A 153 18.70 3.91 6.52
N ALA A 154 19.33 4.84 5.79
CA ALA A 154 20.62 4.58 5.15
C ALA A 154 21.73 4.37 6.19
N VAL A 155 21.80 5.22 7.22
CA VAL A 155 22.74 5.07 8.34
C VAL A 155 22.54 3.74 9.06
N TYR A 156 21.28 3.40 9.35
CA TYR A 156 20.94 2.11 9.98
C TYR A 156 21.35 0.92 9.10
N GLY A 157 21.11 0.99 7.78
CA GLY A 157 21.53 -0.05 6.85
C GLY A 157 23.05 -0.24 6.80
N VAL A 158 23.83 0.84 6.87
CA VAL A 158 25.30 0.76 6.99
C VAL A 158 25.70 0.09 8.31
N ALA A 159 25.05 0.44 9.42
CA ALA A 159 25.32 -0.18 10.71
C ALA A 159 25.01 -1.68 10.71
N GLU A 160 23.85 -2.10 10.17
CA GLU A 160 23.51 -3.52 10.01
C GLU A 160 24.54 -4.26 9.15
N TRP A 161 24.96 -3.65 8.03
CA TRP A 161 25.97 -4.24 7.17
C TRP A 161 27.32 -4.43 7.87
N LEU A 162 27.77 -3.42 8.63
CA LEU A 162 29.00 -3.51 9.43
C LEU A 162 28.92 -4.63 10.47
N VAL A 163 27.85 -4.70 11.25
CA VAL A 163 27.65 -5.77 12.24
C VAL A 163 27.64 -7.14 11.57
N ALA A 164 26.92 -7.28 10.45
CA ALA A 164 26.85 -8.53 9.70
C ALA A 164 28.22 -8.96 9.15
N SER A 165 29.06 -8.01 8.71
CA SER A 165 30.43 -8.32 8.24
C SER A 165 31.32 -8.84 9.36
N VAL A 166 31.27 -8.24 10.55
CA VAL A 166 32.06 -8.67 11.71
C VAL A 166 31.65 -10.05 12.20
N VAL A 167 30.34 -10.29 12.32
CA VAL A 167 29.80 -11.60 12.73
C VAL A 167 30.18 -12.69 11.73
N ARG A 168 30.16 -12.40 10.42
CA ARG A 168 30.55 -13.36 9.39
C ARG A 168 32.03 -13.73 9.47
N SER A 169 32.91 -12.73 9.59
CA SER A 169 34.35 -12.98 9.76
C SER A 169 34.66 -13.81 11.02
N GLY A 170 33.94 -13.60 12.12
CA GLY A 170 34.10 -14.41 13.34
C GLY A 170 33.61 -15.85 13.20
N ALA A 171 32.62 -16.12 12.34
CA ALA A 171 32.15 -17.48 12.07
C ALA A 171 33.14 -18.27 11.20
N ASP A 172 33.82 -17.59 10.28
CA ASP A 172 34.88 -18.18 9.44
C ASP A 172 36.12 -18.55 10.28
N ASP A 173 36.45 -17.77 11.31
CA ASP A 173 37.58 -18.05 12.22
C ASP A 173 37.37 -19.30 13.08
N VAL A 174 36.14 -19.57 13.55
CA VAL A 174 35.82 -20.73 14.41
C VAL A 174 35.87 -22.07 13.63
N GLY A 175 35.59 -22.05 12.33
CA GLY A 175 35.69 -23.23 11.47
C GLY A 175 37.12 -23.67 11.13
N SER A 176 38.14 -22.88 11.49
CA SER A 176 39.55 -23.14 11.16
C SER A 176 40.33 -23.91 12.24
N PHE A 177 39.72 -24.20 13.39
CA PHE A 177 40.33 -24.93 14.51
C PHE A 177 39.98 -26.43 14.59
N GLU A 178 39.23 -26.97 13.63
CA GLU A 178 38.99 -28.42 13.50
C GLU A 178 39.88 -29.04 12.41
N THR A 179 41.18 -29.20 12.71
CA THR A 179 42.09 -30.15 12.00
C THR A 179 43.15 -30.69 12.95
#